data_AF-A0A3M1MRS3-F1
#
_entry.id   AF-A0A3M1MRS3-F1
#
_cell.length_a   1.000
_cell.length_b   1.000
_cell.length_c   1.000
_cell.angle_alpha   90.00
_cell.angle_beta   90.00
_cell.angle_gamma   90.00
#
_symmetry.space_group_name_H-M   'P 1'
#
loop_
_entity.id
_entity.type
_entity.pdbx_description
1 polymer ?
#
loop_
_entity_poly.entity_id
_entity_poly.type
_entity_poly.pdbx_seq_one_letter_code
_entity_poly.pdbx_strand_id
1 'polypeptide(L)' 'QPDYIVILPWNLREEIMAQLAYVQAWGGQFVIAVPALEVSKGKMT' A
#
# COMPACT_ATOMS: atom_id res chain seq x y z
N GLN A 1 9.01 -5.05 -11.01
CA GLN A 1 8.06 -4.01 -10.60
C GLN A 1 7.41 -4.46 -9.30
N PRO A 2 7.19 -3.59 -8.31
CA PRO A 2 6.67 -4.05 -7.03
C PRO A 2 5.18 -4.42 -7.13
N ASP A 3 4.81 -5.52 -6.47
CA ASP A 3 3.41 -5.92 -6.30
C ASP A 3 2.67 -4.96 -5.36
N TYR A 4 3.38 -4.44 -4.35
CA TYR A 4 2.84 -3.53 -3.35
C TYR A 4 3.72 -2.29 -3.18
N ILE A 5 3.07 -1.12 -3.12
CA ILE A 5 3.67 0.19 -2.85
C ILE A 5 3.03 0.74 -1.58
N VAL A 6 3.80 0.84 -0.50
CA VAL A 6 3.28 1.36 0.76
C VAL A 6 3.25 2.89 0.73
N ILE A 7 2.07 3.46 0.93
CA ILE A 7 1.84 4.88 1.15
C ILE A 7 1.91 5.15 2.65
N LEU A 8 3.06 5.64 3.10
CA LEU A 8 3.30 6.07 4.47
C LEU A 8 2.57 7.39 4.84
N PRO A 9 2.55 8.43 3.98
CA PRO A 9 1.75 9.62 4.25
C PRO A 9 0.28 9.35 3.88
N TRP A 10 -0.42 8.62 4.74
CA TRP A 10 -1.84 8.26 4.58
C TRP A 10 -2.74 9.48 4.33
N ASN A 11 -2.35 10.66 4.83
CA ASN A 11 -3.01 11.94 4.62
C ASN A 11 -2.99 12.38 3.14
N LEU A 12 -1.99 11.96 2.36
CA LEU A 12 -1.77 12.36 0.97
C LEU A 12 -1.99 11.21 -0.03
N ARG A 13 -2.70 10.16 0.40
CA ARG A 13 -2.86 8.94 -0.39
C ARG A 13 -3.45 9.22 -1.77
N GLU A 14 -4.39 10.16 -1.87
CA GLU A 14 -5.13 10.44 -3.10
C GLU A 14 -4.25 11.16 -4.12
N GLU A 15 -3.46 12.15 -3.70
CA GLU A 15 -2.54 12.84 -4.62
C GLU A 15 -1.41 11.92 -5.08
N ILE A 16 -0.89 11.07 -4.19
CA ILE A 16 0.17 10.11 -4.52
C ILE A 16 -0.34 9.06 -5.51
N MET A 17 -1.52 8.48 -5.27
CA MET A 17 -2.13 7.50 -6.18
C MET A 17 -2.39 8.11 -7.57
N ALA A 18 -2.82 9.38 -7.62
CA ALA A 18 -3.03 10.08 -8.88
C ALA A 18 -1.72 10.30 -9.66
N GLN A 19 -0.66 10.77 -8.97
CA GLN A 19 0.65 10.98 -9.60
C GLN A 19 1.33 9.67 -10.04
N LEU A 20 1.02 8.56 -9.36
CA LEU A 20 1.57 7.24 -9.62
C LEU A 20 0.58 6.32 -10.38
N ALA A 21 -0.39 6.87 -11.13
CA ALA A 21 -1.40 6.07 -11.83
C ALA A 21 -0.82 5.01 -12.79
N TYR A 22 0.40 5.25 -13.30
CA TYR A 22 1.14 4.32 -14.15
C TYR A 22 1.42 2.96 -13.48
N VAL A 23 1.34 2.89 -12.15
CA VAL A 23 1.44 1.65 -11.34
C VAL A 23 0.46 0.57 -11.77
N GLN A 24 -0.69 0.95 -12.32
CA GLN A 24 -1.67 -0.01 -12.82
C GLN A 24 -1.21 -0.74 -14.10
N ALA A 25 -0.28 -0.18 -14.87
CA ALA A 25 0.16 -0.76 -16.14
C ALA A 25 0.83 -2.13 -15.98
N TRP A 26 1.29 -2.44 -14.77
CA TRP A 26 1.87 -3.75 -14.42
C TRP A 26 1.11 -4.45 -13.29
N GLY A 27 -0.01 -3.90 -12.84
CA GLY A 27 -0.81 -4.46 -11.77
C GLY A 27 -0.30 -4.23 -10.35
N GLY A 28 0.53 -3.20 -10.11
CA GLY A 28 0.95 -2.85 -8.74
C GLY A 28 -0.20 -2.30 -7.89
N GLN A 29 -0.16 -2.56 -6.58
CA GLN A 29 -1.18 -2.14 -5.61
C GLN A 29 -0.62 -1.18 -4.56
N PHE A 30 -1.43 -0.25 -4.06
CA PHE A 30 -1.04 0.66 -2.97
C PHE A 30 -1.49 0.14 -1.60
N VAL A 31 -0.65 0.26 -0.58
CA VAL A 31 -0.92 -0.21 0.80
C VAL A 31 -0.84 0.97 1.77
N ILE A 32 -1.82 1.11 2.66
CA ILE A 32 -1.83 2.16 3.70
C ILE A 32 -1.84 1.51 5.07
N ALA A 33 -1.02 2.01 5.97
CA ALA A 33 -0.71 1.36 7.24
C ALA A 33 -1.08 2.21 8.46
N VAL A 34 -2.13 3.02 8.40
CA VAL A 34 -2.55 3.88 9.52
C VAL A 34 -4.03 3.66 9.86
N PRO A 35 -4.40 3.49 11.16
CA PRO A 35 -3.53 3.60 12.35
C PRO A 35 -2.42 2.55 12.47
N ALA A 36 -2.59 1.36 11.89
CA ALA A 36 -1.50 0.43 11.62
C ALA A 36 -1.93 -0.55 10.52
N LEU A 37 -1.02 -0.86 9.60
CA LEU A 37 -1.02 -2.21 9.04
C LEU A 37 -0.22 -3.05 10.02
N GLU A 38 -0.91 -3.90 10.77
CA GLU A 38 -0.28 -4.83 11.69
C GLU A 38 -0.20 -6.22 11.04
N VAL A 39 0.96 -6.85 11.11
CA VAL A 39 1.17 -8.22 10.61
C VAL A 39 1.76 -9.06 11.74
N SER A 40 0.95 -9.97 12.28
CA SER A 40 1.30 -10.85 13.39
C SER A 40 1.23 -12.32 12.96
N LYS A 41 1.96 -13.21 13.65
CA LYS A 41 1.94 -14.66 13.36
C LYS A 41 0.62 -15.29 13.81
N GLY A 42 -0.05 -16.07 12.97
CA GLY A 42 -1.19 -16.90 13.37
C GLY A 42 -0.74 -18.04 14.28
N LYS A 43 -1.40 -18.23 15.44
CA LYS A 43 -1.12 -19.39 16.31
C LYS A 43 -1.67 -20.67 15.67
N MET A 44 -0.82 -21.68 15.44
CA MET A 44 -1.24 -23.05 15.13
C MET A 44 -1.35 -23.84 16.44
N THR A 45 -2.57 -24.13 16.89
CA THR A 45 -2.91 -25.15 17.92
C THR A 45 -4.21 -25.81 17.52
#